data_AF-A0A7G2JXI1-F1
#
_entry.id   AF-A0A7G2JXI1-F1
#
_cell.length_a   1.000
_cell.length_b   1.000
_cell.length_c   1.000
_cell.angle_alpha   90.00
_cell.angle_beta   90.00
_cell.angle_gamma   90.00
#
_symmetry.space_group_name_H-M   'P 1'
#
loop_
_entity.id
_entity.type
_entity.pdbx_description
1 polymer ?
#
loop_
_entity_poly.entity_id
_entity_poly.type
_entity_poly.pdbx_seq_one_letter_code
_entity_poly.pdbx_strand_id
1 'polypeptide(L)'
;MKEWETQTHGDYAKWRKIVDFLPDLHADEIDLKRAVKSDRTSPLSEGEKQRIIHHLKQLMPWRKGPYHLFGIHVDCEWRSDFKWDRVLPHLSPLQGRTILDVGCGSGYHMWRMVGEGA
;
A
#
# COMPACT_ATOMS: atom_id res chain seq x y z
N MET A 1 23.95 -9.66 11.23
CA MET A 1 23.04 -9.16 10.18
C MET A 1 23.04 -10.16 9.04
N LYS A 2 21.89 -10.33 8.37
CA LYS A 2 21.75 -11.20 7.20
C LYS A 2 22.40 -10.53 5.99
N GLU A 3 22.84 -11.31 5.01
CA GLU A 3 23.60 -10.81 3.84
C GLU A 3 22.85 -9.71 3.05
N TRP A 4 21.52 -9.84 2.89
CA TRP A 4 20.69 -8.84 2.21
C TRP A 4 20.59 -7.51 2.96
N GLU A 5 20.74 -7.50 4.29
CA GLU A 5 20.71 -6.27 5.11
C GLU A 5 21.97 -5.43 4.89
N THR A 6 23.05 -6.05 4.41
CA THR A 6 24.34 -5.39 4.15
C THR A 6 24.49 -4.90 2.70
N GLN A 7 23.66 -5.39 1.78
CA GLN A 7 23.68 -5.04 0.36
C GLN A 7 22.45 -4.20 -0.01
N THR A 8 22.29 -3.04 0.64
CA THR A 8 21.12 -2.19 0.45
C THR A 8 21.27 -1.24 -0.74
N HIS A 9 20.15 -0.84 -1.33
CA HIS A 9 20.09 0.27 -2.27
C HIS A 9 20.69 1.56 -1.65
N GLY A 10 21.31 2.42 -2.46
CA GLY A 10 21.96 3.65 -1.98
C GLY A 10 21.02 4.59 -1.21
N ASP A 11 19.74 4.65 -1.60
CA ASP A 11 18.70 5.44 -0.93
C ASP A 11 18.05 4.74 0.27
N TYR A 12 18.43 3.51 0.63
CA TYR A 12 17.73 2.74 1.66
C TYR A 12 17.64 3.49 3.00
N ALA A 13 18.74 4.08 3.47
CA ALA A 13 18.75 4.83 4.73
C ALA A 13 17.77 6.02 4.72
N LYS A 14 17.66 6.69 3.56
CA LYS A 14 16.71 7.78 3.35
C LYS A 14 15.27 7.26 3.38
N TRP A 15 14.96 6.21 2.64
CA TRP A 15 13.60 5.64 2.58
C TRP A 15 13.13 5.09 3.93
N ARG A 16 14.00 4.38 4.64
CA ARG A 16 13.71 3.89 5.99
C ARG A 16 13.33 5.04 6.92
N LYS A 17 14.13 6.10 6.93
CA LYS A 17 13.87 7.30 7.74
C LYS A 17 12.54 7.98 7.36
N ILE A 18 12.17 7.98 6.08
CA ILE A 18 10.87 8.50 5.63
C ILE A 18 9.72 7.66 6.19
N VAL A 19 9.85 6.33 6.18
CA VAL A 19 8.86 5.43 6.79
C VAL A 19 8.73 5.70 8.29
N ASP A 20 9.85 5.89 8.99
CA ASP A 20 9.84 6.22 10.42
C ASP A 20 9.18 7.58 10.73
N PHE A 21 9.10 8.50 9.75
CA PHE A 21 8.43 9.80 9.90
C PHE A 21 6.92 9.76 9.59
N LEU A 22 6.44 8.67 8.97
CA LEU A 22 5.00 8.49 8.80
C LEU A 22 4.36 8.25 10.17
N PRO A 23 3.23 8.91 10.49
CA PRO A 23 2.56 8.71 11.76
C PRO A 23 1.95 7.30 11.82
N ASP A 24 2.01 6.69 13.01
CA ASP A 24 1.20 5.52 13.32
C ASP A 24 -0.26 5.98 13.54
N LEU A 25 -1.16 5.51 12.68
CA LEU A 25 -2.56 5.94 12.64
C LEU A 25 -3.48 4.73 12.72
N HIS A 26 -4.45 4.80 13.64
CA HIS A 26 -5.56 3.85 13.68
C HIS A 26 -6.60 4.16 12.60
N ALA A 27 -6.97 3.14 11.81
CA ALA A 27 -8.09 3.21 10.88
C ALA A 27 -9.34 2.63 11.55
N ASP A 28 -10.46 3.34 11.45
CA ASP A 28 -11.75 2.88 11.95
C ASP A 28 -12.45 1.98 10.92
N GLU A 29 -12.15 2.20 9.63
CA GLU A 29 -12.65 1.40 8.53
C GLU A 29 -11.51 1.06 7.58
N ILE A 30 -11.45 -0.21 7.16
CA ILE A 30 -10.50 -0.73 6.19
C ILE A 30 -11.29 -1.47 5.10
N ASP A 31 -11.16 -1.03 3.85
CA ASP A 31 -11.67 -1.74 2.69
C ASP A 31 -10.49 -2.23 1.86
N LEU A 32 -10.26 -3.55 1.92
CA LEU A 32 -9.29 -4.26 1.08
C LEU A 32 -9.95 -5.05 -0.06
N LYS A 33 -11.28 -5.19 -0.02
CA LYS A 33 -12.03 -5.99 -0.97
C LYS A 33 -12.25 -5.23 -2.27
N ARG A 34 -12.75 -3.99 -2.17
CA ARG A 34 -13.05 -3.14 -3.33
C ARG A 34 -11.88 -2.23 -3.70
N ALA A 35 -11.10 -1.79 -2.72
CA ALA A 35 -9.95 -0.90 -2.91
C ALA A 35 -8.82 -1.30 -1.95
N VAL A 36 -7.73 -0.53 -1.90
CA VAL A 36 -6.82 -0.53 -0.75
C VAL A 36 -7.02 0.80 -0.04
N LYS A 37 -7.96 0.80 0.91
CA LYS A 37 -8.48 2.02 1.54
C LYS A 37 -8.50 1.90 3.05
N SER A 38 -8.05 2.96 3.71
CA SER A 38 -8.21 3.16 5.16
C SER A 38 -8.87 4.51 5.43
N ASP A 39 -9.86 4.51 6.33
CA ASP A 39 -10.56 5.70 6.76
C ASP A 39 -10.65 5.78 8.28
N ARG A 40 -10.97 6.98 8.76
CA ARG A 40 -11.23 7.24 10.17
C ARG A 40 -12.37 8.24 10.32
N THR A 41 -13.11 8.10 11.40
CA THR A 41 -14.30 8.91 11.74
C THR A 41 -13.93 10.36 11.99
N SER A 42 -12.83 10.59 12.71
CA SER A 42 -12.27 11.92 12.93
C SER A 42 -11.21 12.21 11.86
N PRO A 43 -11.52 13.04 10.84
CA PRO A 43 -10.59 13.26 9.73
C PRO A 43 -9.29 13.90 10.22
N LEU A 44 -8.21 13.62 9.49
CA LEU A 44 -6.94 14.33 9.67
C LEU A 44 -7.14 15.82 9.36
N SER A 45 -6.48 16.67 10.14
CA SER A 45 -6.32 18.08 9.81
C SER A 45 -5.58 18.24 8.49
N GLU A 46 -5.74 19.40 7.84
CA GLU A 46 -5.05 19.67 6.57
C GLU A 46 -3.52 19.63 6.73
N GLY A 47 -3.00 20.13 7.84
CA GLY A 47 -1.56 20.08 8.14
C GLY A 47 -1.03 18.65 8.26
N GLU A 48 -1.77 17.75 8.91
CA GLU A 48 -1.40 16.33 9.00
C GLU A 48 -1.41 15.66 7.63
N LYS A 49 -2.44 15.93 6.81
CA LYS A 49 -2.53 15.40 5.44
C LYS A 49 -1.34 15.86 4.60
N GLN A 50 -1.01 17.14 4.62
CA GLN A 50 0.12 17.69 3.86
C GLN A 50 1.46 17.08 4.30
N ARG A 51 1.65 16.84 5.60
CA ARG A 51 2.85 16.17 6.12
C ARG A 51 2.97 14.74 5.60
N ILE A 52 1.88 13.97 5.61
CA ILE A 52 1.87 12.60 5.09
C ILE A 52 2.12 12.60 3.57
N ILE A 53 1.43 13.47 2.82
CA ILE A 53 1.62 13.63 1.37
C ILE A 53 3.09 13.95 1.04
N HIS A 54 3.73 14.83 1.80
CA HIS A 54 5.13 15.18 1.63
C HIS A 54 6.03 13.93 1.73
N HIS A 55 5.87 13.13 2.79
CA HIS A 55 6.66 11.92 2.98
C HIS A 55 6.36 10.84 1.94
N LEU A 56 5.09 10.62 1.59
CA LEU A 56 4.71 9.67 0.53
C LEU A 56 5.34 10.03 -0.82
N LYS A 57 5.41 11.33 -1.18
CA LYS A 57 6.09 11.79 -2.41
C LYS A 57 7.59 11.47 -2.42
N GLN A 58 8.24 11.42 -1.27
CA GLN A 58 9.67 11.08 -1.18
C GLN A 58 9.93 9.57 -1.39
N LEU A 59 8.88 8.74 -1.36
CA LEU A 59 8.92 7.32 -1.70
C LEU A 59 8.58 7.04 -3.18
N MET A 60 8.45 8.08 -4.00
CA MET A 60 8.29 7.92 -5.44
C MET A 60 9.50 7.21 -6.08
N PRO A 61 9.29 6.48 -7.20
CA PRO A 61 8.05 6.40 -7.97
C PRO A 61 7.03 5.38 -7.41
N TRP A 62 5.77 5.81 -7.26
CA TRP A 62 4.65 4.93 -6.95
C TRP A 62 4.09 4.31 -8.22
N ARG A 63 4.44 3.05 -8.48
CA ARG A 63 4.09 2.38 -9.75
C ARG A 63 2.78 1.61 -9.71
N LYS A 64 2.52 0.78 -8.69
CA LYS A 64 1.31 -0.07 -8.61
C LYS A 64 0.35 0.46 -7.53
N GLY A 65 -0.91 0.71 -7.88
CA GLY A 65 -1.97 1.21 -6.99
C GLY A 65 -3.33 1.29 -7.69
N PRO A 66 -4.25 2.20 -7.28
CA PRO A 66 -4.05 3.32 -6.34
C PRO A 66 -4.19 2.92 -4.86
N TYR A 67 -3.78 3.81 -3.95
CA TYR A 67 -4.07 3.69 -2.51
C TYR A 67 -4.91 4.89 -2.01
N HIS A 68 -5.81 4.64 -1.07
CA HIS A 68 -6.64 5.67 -0.44
C HIS A 68 -6.42 5.67 1.08
N LEU A 69 -5.50 6.50 1.57
CA LEU A 69 -5.03 6.45 2.96
C LEU A 69 -5.50 7.69 3.73
N PHE A 70 -6.49 7.55 4.60
CA PHE A 70 -6.98 8.63 5.46
C PHE A 70 -7.38 9.90 4.69
N GLY A 71 -8.06 9.71 3.56
CA GLY A 71 -8.44 10.79 2.63
C GLY A 71 -7.35 11.26 1.67
N ILE A 72 -6.17 10.63 1.68
CA ILE A 72 -5.08 10.89 0.73
C ILE A 72 -5.16 9.89 -0.41
N HIS A 73 -5.32 10.37 -1.64
CA HIS A 73 -5.27 9.54 -2.84
C HIS A 73 -3.84 9.47 -3.38
N VAL A 74 -3.22 8.30 -3.27
CA VAL A 74 -1.93 8.00 -3.91
C VAL A 74 -2.23 7.44 -5.30
N ASP A 75 -2.27 8.36 -6.27
CA ASP A 75 -2.41 8.00 -7.67
C ASP A 75 -1.09 7.43 -8.19
N CYS A 76 -1.14 6.19 -8.68
CA CYS A 76 0.02 5.42 -9.11
C CYS A 76 0.09 5.35 -10.63
N GLU A 77 1.28 5.09 -11.18
CA GLU A 77 1.48 4.92 -12.63
C GLU A 77 0.49 3.90 -13.25
N TRP A 78 0.25 2.79 -12.55
CA TRP A 78 -0.62 1.72 -13.01
C TRP A 78 -1.90 1.63 -12.19
N ARG A 79 -3.03 1.63 -12.92
CA ARG A 79 -4.34 1.14 -12.48
C ARG A 79 -4.31 -0.38 -12.27
N SER A 80 -3.71 -0.75 -11.14
CA SER A 80 -3.50 -2.15 -10.75
C SER A 80 -4.80 -2.81 -10.29
N ASP A 81 -5.77 -2.00 -9.86
CA ASP A 81 -7.17 -2.35 -9.67
C ASP A 81 -7.82 -2.88 -10.95
N PHE A 82 -7.65 -2.21 -12.10
CA PHE A 82 -8.22 -2.69 -13.37
C PHE A 82 -7.66 -4.05 -13.80
N LYS A 83 -6.40 -4.34 -13.44
CA LYS A 83 -5.83 -5.67 -13.65
C LYS A 83 -6.46 -6.68 -12.70
N TRP A 84 -6.59 -6.32 -11.43
CA TRP A 84 -7.20 -7.18 -10.41
C TRP A 84 -8.63 -7.56 -10.78
N ASP A 85 -9.47 -6.59 -11.16
CA ASP A 85 -10.88 -6.83 -11.49
C ASP A 85 -11.04 -7.74 -12.72
N ARG A 86 -10.08 -7.71 -13.65
CA ARG A 86 -10.05 -8.64 -14.79
C ARG A 86 -9.59 -10.05 -14.41
N VAL A 87 -8.71 -10.19 -13.42
CA VAL A 87 -8.12 -11.48 -13.03
C VAL A 87 -9.01 -12.20 -12.01
N LEU A 88 -9.57 -11.48 -11.05
CA LEU A 88 -10.31 -12.02 -9.91
C LEU A 88 -11.40 -13.05 -10.29
N PRO A 89 -12.24 -12.83 -11.32
CA PRO A 89 -13.29 -13.79 -11.68
C PRO A 89 -12.78 -15.16 -12.16
N HIS A 90 -11.49 -15.25 -12.50
CA HIS A 90 -10.86 -16.47 -13.00
C HIS A 90 -10.01 -17.19 -11.95
N LEU A 91 -9.85 -16.62 -10.75
CA LEU A 91 -9.15 -17.27 -9.66
C LEU A 91 -10.05 -18.27 -8.96
N SER A 92 -9.47 -19.37 -8.48
CA SER A 92 -10.15 -20.17 -7.45
C SER A 92 -10.41 -19.30 -6.21
N PRO A 93 -11.48 -19.57 -5.42
CA PRO A 93 -11.75 -18.82 -4.20
C PRO A 93 -10.51 -18.68 -3.32
N LEU A 94 -10.18 -17.45 -2.92
CA LEU A 94 -8.94 -17.16 -2.20
C LEU A 94 -9.03 -17.39 -0.69
N GLN A 95 -10.24 -17.58 -0.15
CA GLN A 95 -10.50 -17.76 1.27
C GLN A 95 -9.58 -18.82 1.93
N GLY A 96 -8.82 -18.40 2.94
CA GLY A 96 -7.95 -19.24 3.77
C GLY A 96 -6.68 -19.72 3.07
N ARG A 97 -6.27 -19.09 1.97
CA ARG A 97 -5.08 -19.48 1.22
C ARG A 97 -3.86 -18.69 1.63
N THR A 98 -2.78 -19.41 1.92
CA THR A 98 -1.44 -18.86 1.88
C THR A 98 -1.00 -18.62 0.43
N ILE A 99 -0.69 -17.38 0.07
CA ILE A 99 -0.34 -16.97 -1.31
C ILE A 99 1.08 -16.40 -1.36
N LEU A 100 1.78 -16.69 -2.46
CA LEU A 100 3.05 -16.06 -2.82
C LEU A 100 2.84 -15.18 -4.06
N ASP A 101 3.13 -13.87 -3.92
CA ASP A 101 3.14 -12.92 -5.04
C ASP A 101 4.60 -12.57 -5.42
N VAL A 102 5.10 -13.21 -6.48
CA VAL A 102 6.48 -13.06 -6.94
C VAL A 102 6.64 -11.73 -7.69
N GLY A 103 7.57 -10.87 -7.23
CA GLY A 103 7.77 -9.54 -7.84
C GLY A 103 6.61 -8.58 -7.57
N CYS A 104 6.05 -8.67 -6.36
CA CYS A 104 4.85 -7.92 -5.94
C CYS A 104 5.01 -6.38 -6.03
N GLY A 105 6.23 -5.85 -6.01
CA GLY A 105 6.47 -4.40 -6.10
C GLY A 105 5.98 -3.68 -4.85
N SER A 106 5.04 -2.73 -4.96
CA SER A 106 4.44 -2.07 -3.80
C SER A 106 3.53 -2.96 -2.95
N GLY A 107 3.21 -4.17 -3.43
CA GLY A 107 2.35 -5.12 -2.72
C GLY A 107 0.85 -4.87 -2.86
N TYR A 108 0.42 -3.97 -3.76
CA TYR A 108 -0.99 -3.63 -3.97
C TYR A 108 -1.89 -4.87 -4.11
N HIS A 109 -1.50 -5.85 -4.93
CA HIS A 109 -2.29 -7.06 -5.16
C HIS A 109 -2.35 -7.96 -3.93
N MET A 110 -1.32 -8.00 -3.08
CA MET A 110 -1.35 -8.75 -1.82
C MET A 110 -2.43 -8.23 -0.88
N TRP A 111 -2.60 -6.90 -0.78
CA TRP A 111 -3.70 -6.32 -0.01
C TRP A 111 -5.07 -6.72 -0.56
N ARG A 112 -5.23 -6.73 -1.89
CA ARG A 112 -6.49 -7.18 -2.53
C ARG A 112 -6.75 -8.68 -2.31
N MET A 113 -5.71 -9.52 -2.27
CA MET A 113 -5.84 -10.94 -1.93
C MET A 113 -6.36 -11.12 -0.49
N VAL A 114 -5.84 -10.36 0.47
CA VAL A 114 -6.36 -10.33 1.86
C VAL A 114 -7.83 -9.90 1.88
N GLY A 115 -8.22 -8.91 1.06
CA GLY A 115 -9.62 -8.49 0.91
C GLY A 115 -10.57 -9.58 0.39
N GLU A 116 -10.04 -10.60 -0.29
CA GLU A 116 -10.78 -11.80 -0.73
C GLU A 116 -10.65 -12.98 0.24
N GLY A 117 -10.07 -12.73 1.43
CA GLY A 117 -10.01 -13.67 2.54
C GLY A 117 -8.83 -14.62 2.51
N ALA A 118 -7.79 -14.36 1.70
CA ALA A 118 -6.53 -15.12 1.73
C ALA A 118 -5.95 -15.22 3.15
#